data_AF-A0A2V9ACX8-F1
#
_entry.id   AF-A0A2V9ACX8-F1
#
_cell.length_a   1.000
_cell.length_b   1.000
_cell.length_c   1.000
_cell.angle_alpha   90.00
_cell.angle_beta   90.00
_cell.angle_gamma   90.00
#
_symmetry.space_group_name_H-M   'P 1'
#
loop_
_entity.id
_entity.type
_entity.pdbx_description
1 polymer ?
#
loop_
_entity_poly.entity_id
_entity_poly.type
_entity_poly.pdbx_seq_one_letter_code
_entity_poly.pdbx_strand_id
1 'polypeptide(L)'
;MNESSIRGISSPVTGMALYFRTPFPEDNIFLRVMAIRSPPAFIFFKYSYALFLYTTPYIAYSILLSGIYIFALKAGRKIRAGKLPLYPAPRKRADLSLVAGEAHHPRKQRPSETPRWLVIPERGLFTGIAMVGAVGSGKTANCMYPFAEQILAYRDEDYRGADKEDPIYYARHTVMKAQAEQQRQSSGEQAGEDQRTTAKEIALDH
;
A
#
# COMPACT_ATOMS: atom_id res chain seq x y z
N MET A 1 -8.43 44.58 3.10
CA MET A 1 -8.51 45.13 1.73
C MET A 1 -7.97 44.05 0.81
N ASN A 2 -8.85 43.46 0.00
CA ASN A 2 -8.89 42.00 -0.19
C ASN A 2 -8.17 41.56 -1.47
N GLU A 3 -7.29 40.57 -1.37
CA GLU A 3 -6.52 39.98 -2.49
C GLU A 3 -7.40 39.31 -3.56
N SER A 4 -8.69 39.07 -3.26
CA SER A 4 -9.68 38.55 -4.19
C SER A 4 -10.16 39.56 -5.23
N SER A 5 -10.03 40.87 -4.99
CA SER A 5 -10.45 41.90 -5.96
C SER A 5 -9.43 42.10 -7.09
N ILE A 6 -8.14 41.83 -6.84
CA ILE A 6 -7.06 42.17 -7.79
C ILE A 6 -7.02 41.16 -8.96
N ARG A 7 -7.48 39.92 -8.77
CA ARG A 7 -7.53 38.89 -9.83
C ARG A 7 -8.71 39.04 -10.81
N GLY A 8 -9.73 39.83 -10.47
CA GLY A 8 -10.91 40.02 -11.34
C GLY A 8 -10.73 41.09 -12.43
N ILE A 9 -9.73 41.98 -12.27
CA ILE A 9 -9.65 43.22 -13.07
C ILE A 9 -8.78 43.06 -14.33
N SER A 10 -7.93 42.02 -14.42
CA SER A 10 -7.01 41.87 -15.57
C SER A 10 -7.70 41.43 -16.87
N SER A 11 -8.82 40.72 -16.79
CA SER A 11 -9.50 40.15 -17.97
C SER A 11 -10.29 41.18 -18.79
N PRO A 12 -11.09 42.09 -18.21
CA PRO A 12 -11.75 43.14 -18.99
C PRO A 12 -10.76 44.15 -19.58
N VAL A 13 -9.68 44.48 -18.85
CA VAL A 13 -8.67 45.44 -19.30
C VAL A 13 -7.90 44.91 -20.52
N THR A 14 -7.62 43.61 -20.56
CA THR A 14 -6.92 43.00 -21.70
C THR A 14 -7.85 42.82 -22.90
N GLY A 15 -9.13 42.48 -22.68
CA GLY A 15 -10.15 42.46 -23.75
C GLY A 15 -10.38 43.85 -24.36
N MET A 16 -10.38 44.90 -23.52
CA MET A 16 -10.49 46.30 -23.95
C MET A 16 -9.23 46.76 -24.72
N ALA A 17 -8.03 46.37 -24.26
CA ALA A 17 -6.77 46.70 -24.95
C ALA A 17 -6.66 46.03 -26.34
N LEU A 18 -7.18 44.80 -26.48
CA LEU A 18 -7.21 44.09 -27.77
C LEU A 18 -8.20 44.74 -28.75
N TYR A 19 -9.34 45.24 -28.25
CA TYR A 19 -10.32 46.00 -29.03
C TYR A 19 -9.70 47.26 -29.67
N PHE A 20 -8.84 47.97 -28.96
CA PHE A 20 -8.13 49.14 -29.50
C PHE A 20 -7.00 48.78 -30.47
N ARG A 21 -6.44 47.56 -30.41
CA ARG A 21 -5.31 47.14 -31.27
C ARG A 21 -5.78 46.66 -32.65
N THR A 22 -6.96 46.07 -32.76
CA THR A 22 -7.52 45.57 -34.03
C THR A 22 -8.93 46.15 -34.28
N PRO A 23 -9.04 47.44 -34.62
CA PRO A 23 -10.32 48.02 -35.02
C PRO A 23 -10.89 47.27 -36.24
N PHE A 24 -12.22 47.21 -36.33
CA PHE A 24 -12.91 46.58 -37.45
C PHE A 24 -12.45 47.24 -38.77
N PRO A 25 -11.96 46.48 -39.76
CA PRO A 25 -11.35 47.05 -40.95
C PRO A 25 -12.41 47.55 -41.94
N GLU A 26 -12.99 48.72 -41.66
CA GLU A 26 -14.01 49.39 -42.49
C GLU A 26 -13.49 49.87 -43.86
N ASP A 27 -12.17 49.84 -44.05
CA ASP A 27 -11.51 50.30 -45.28
C ASP A 27 -11.37 49.22 -46.36
N ASN A 28 -11.76 47.96 -46.09
CA ASN A 28 -11.78 46.94 -47.11
C ASN A 28 -12.89 47.21 -48.14
N ILE A 29 -12.51 47.32 -49.42
CA ILE A 29 -13.41 47.59 -50.55
C ILE A 29 -14.60 46.62 -50.57
N PHE A 30 -14.37 45.34 -50.26
CA PHE A 30 -15.41 44.31 -50.20
C PHE A 30 -16.48 44.56 -49.12
N LEU A 31 -16.09 45.07 -47.95
CA LEU A 31 -17.02 45.38 -46.86
C LEU A 31 -17.87 46.62 -47.18
N ARG A 32 -17.29 47.60 -47.88
CA ARG A 32 -18.03 48.78 -48.37
C ARG A 32 -19.06 48.42 -49.45
N VAL A 33 -18.69 47.57 -50.40
CA VAL A 33 -19.64 47.07 -51.42
C VAL A 33 -20.76 46.24 -50.78
N MET A 34 -20.43 45.43 -49.76
CA MET A 34 -21.39 44.64 -49.01
C MET A 34 -22.35 45.51 -48.16
N ALA A 35 -21.87 46.63 -47.61
CA ALA A 35 -22.69 47.59 -46.89
C ALA A 35 -23.74 48.27 -47.79
N ILE A 36 -23.39 48.54 -49.05
CA ILE A 36 -24.30 49.15 -50.05
C ILE A 36 -25.30 48.11 -50.59
N ARG A 37 -24.86 46.87 -50.83
CA ARG A 37 -25.70 45.83 -51.44
C ARG A 37 -26.64 45.13 -50.45
N SER A 38 -26.22 44.96 -49.19
CA SER A 38 -27.01 44.26 -48.17
C SER A 38 -26.67 44.77 -46.76
N PRO A 39 -27.32 45.85 -46.29
CA PRO A 39 -27.11 46.42 -44.97
C PRO A 39 -27.21 45.43 -43.79
N PRO A 40 -28.17 44.48 -43.73
CA PRO A 40 -28.27 43.57 -42.58
C PRO A 40 -27.11 42.58 -42.50
N ALA A 41 -26.55 42.15 -43.63
CA ALA A 41 -25.41 41.23 -43.65
C ALA A 41 -24.14 41.91 -43.13
N PHE A 42 -23.92 43.18 -43.48
CA PHE A 42 -22.80 43.97 -42.95
C PHE A 42 -22.90 44.15 -41.43
N ILE A 43 -24.10 44.46 -40.93
CA ILE A 43 -24.36 44.60 -39.49
C ILE A 43 -24.09 43.28 -38.76
N PHE A 44 -24.55 42.15 -39.31
CA PHE A 44 -24.29 40.83 -38.74
C PHE A 44 -22.79 40.52 -38.65
N PHE A 45 -22.02 40.81 -39.70
CA PHE A 45 -20.56 40.63 -39.69
C PHE A 45 -19.83 41.53 -38.70
N LYS A 46 -20.27 42.79 -38.55
CA LYS A 46 -19.69 43.73 -37.58
C LYS A 46 -19.91 43.26 -36.14
N TYR A 47 -21.13 42.82 -35.82
CA TYR A 47 -21.45 42.33 -34.46
C TYR A 47 -20.81 40.96 -34.17
N SER A 48 -20.76 40.04 -35.15
CA SER A 48 -20.10 38.75 -34.95
C SER A 48 -18.59 38.93 -34.75
N TYR A 49 -17.93 39.81 -35.50
CA TYR A 49 -16.52 40.14 -35.31
C TYR A 49 -16.24 40.68 -33.90
N ALA A 50 -17.07 41.61 -33.42
CA ALA A 50 -16.94 42.15 -32.06
C ALA A 50 -17.13 41.05 -30.98
N LEU A 51 -18.08 40.14 -31.19
CA LEU A 51 -18.32 39.01 -30.28
C LEU A 51 -17.14 38.02 -30.27
N PHE A 52 -16.58 37.69 -31.43
CA PHE A 52 -15.40 36.82 -31.54
C PHE A 52 -14.16 37.46 -30.92
N LEU A 53 -13.97 38.78 -31.10
CA LEU A 53 -12.84 39.49 -30.52
C LEU A 53 -12.86 39.48 -28.98
N TYR A 54 -14.05 39.42 -28.36
CA TYR A 54 -14.21 39.33 -26.92
C TYR A 54 -14.14 37.89 -26.37
N THR A 55 -14.70 36.92 -27.09
CA THR A 55 -14.74 35.51 -26.66
C THR A 55 -13.41 34.78 -26.84
N THR A 56 -12.64 35.11 -27.88
CA THR A 56 -11.33 34.49 -28.17
C THR A 56 -10.30 34.65 -27.04
N PRO A 57 -10.04 35.85 -26.50
CA PRO A 57 -9.09 36.00 -25.39
C PRO A 57 -9.58 35.30 -24.12
N TYR A 58 -10.89 35.31 -23.85
CA TYR A 58 -11.47 34.60 -22.71
C TYR A 58 -11.18 33.10 -22.77
N ILE A 59 -11.44 32.46 -23.91
CA ILE A 59 -11.18 31.02 -24.12
C ILE A 59 -9.68 30.72 -23.98
N ALA A 60 -8.82 31.56 -24.56
CA ALA A 60 -7.37 31.39 -24.48
C ALA A 60 -6.87 31.45 -23.03
N TYR A 61 -7.35 32.41 -22.23
CA TYR A 61 -7.00 32.50 -20.81
C TYR A 61 -7.52 31.31 -20.02
N SER A 62 -8.76 30.85 -20.25
CA SER A 62 -9.31 29.68 -19.56
C SER A 62 -8.49 28.41 -19.82
N ILE A 63 -8.07 28.18 -21.07
CA ILE A 63 -7.22 27.04 -21.42
C ILE A 63 -5.85 27.15 -20.75
N LEU A 64 -5.24 28.33 -20.81
CA LEU A 64 -3.91 28.58 -20.26
C LEU A 64 -3.88 28.45 -18.72
N LEU A 65 -4.86 29.04 -18.02
CA LEU A 65 -4.99 28.90 -16.56
C LEU A 65 -5.29 27.46 -16.14
N SER A 66 -6.13 26.74 -16.89
CA SER A 66 -6.41 25.32 -16.63
C SER A 66 -5.14 24.47 -16.78
N GLY A 67 -4.36 24.72 -17.84
CA GLY A 67 -3.08 24.05 -18.05
C GLY A 67 -2.10 24.31 -16.91
N ILE A 68 -1.93 25.57 -16.51
CA ILE A 68 -1.07 25.95 -15.37
C ILE A 68 -1.55 25.30 -14.07
N TYR A 69 -2.85 25.30 -13.80
CA TYR A 69 -3.44 24.71 -12.59
C TYR A 69 -3.14 23.21 -12.50
N ILE A 70 -3.35 22.47 -13.58
CA ILE A 70 -3.06 21.02 -13.63
C ILE A 70 -1.56 20.78 -13.45
N PHE A 71 -0.71 21.56 -14.12
CA PHE A 71 0.74 21.39 -14.04
C PHE A 71 1.27 21.71 -12.63
N ALA A 72 0.80 22.80 -12.02
CA ALA A 72 1.18 23.22 -10.68
C ALA A 72 0.72 22.22 -9.60
N LEU A 73 -0.51 21.70 -9.70
CA LEU A 73 -1.02 20.69 -8.75
C LEU A 73 -0.36 19.33 -8.93
N LYS A 74 -0.04 18.94 -10.17
CA LYS A 74 0.60 17.65 -10.46
C LYS A 74 2.10 17.65 -10.07
N ALA A 75 2.75 18.81 -10.07
CA ALA A 75 4.14 18.96 -9.65
C ALA A 75 4.38 18.78 -8.14
N GLY A 76 3.35 18.97 -7.30
CA GLY A 76 3.50 19.07 -5.84
C GLY A 76 3.49 17.77 -5.03
N ARG A 77 3.23 16.59 -5.62
CA ARG A 77 3.11 15.34 -4.83
C ARG A 77 4.28 14.37 -5.08
N LYS A 78 5.50 14.80 -4.79
CA LYS A 78 6.59 13.86 -4.49
C LYS A 78 6.38 13.35 -3.06
N ILE A 79 5.65 12.24 -2.95
CA ILE A 79 5.45 11.50 -1.71
C ILE A 79 6.84 11.16 -1.13
N ARG A 80 7.24 11.82 -0.04
CA ARG A 80 8.44 11.45 0.72
C ARG A 80 8.08 10.27 1.61
N ALA A 81 8.93 9.25 1.63
CA ALA A 81 8.79 8.12 2.55
C ALA A 81 8.77 8.65 3.99
N GLY A 82 7.69 8.39 4.73
CA GLY A 82 7.61 8.75 6.15
C GLY A 82 8.62 7.95 6.98
N LYS A 83 8.92 8.42 8.20
CA LYS A 83 9.75 7.67 9.15
C LYS A 83 8.92 6.54 9.77
N LEU A 84 9.43 5.31 9.74
CA LEU A 84 8.78 4.15 10.31
C LEU A 84 8.70 4.27 11.86
N PRO A 85 7.58 3.88 12.50
CA PRO A 85 7.50 3.84 13.95
C PRO A 85 8.51 2.82 14.52
N LEU A 86 8.97 3.05 15.76
CA LEU A 86 9.93 2.18 16.43
C LEU A 86 9.44 0.73 16.44
N TYR A 87 10.31 -0.20 16.04
CA TYR A 87 9.98 -1.62 16.03
C TYR A 87 9.67 -2.10 17.46
N PRO A 88 8.49 -2.68 17.71
CA PRO A 88 8.15 -3.16 19.04
C PRO A 88 8.95 -4.43 19.34
N ALA A 89 9.90 -4.38 20.27
CA ALA A 89 10.71 -5.55 20.61
C ALA A 89 9.82 -6.66 21.23
N PRO A 90 9.84 -7.92 20.72
CA PRO A 90 8.96 -9.01 21.19
C PRO A 90 8.99 -9.23 22.71
N ARG A 91 10.16 -9.03 23.33
CA ARG A 91 10.39 -9.19 24.77
C ARG A 91 9.66 -8.18 25.65
N LYS A 92 9.38 -6.98 25.12
CA LYS A 92 8.80 -5.86 25.89
C LYS A 92 7.30 -5.68 25.66
N ARG A 93 6.65 -6.62 24.94
CA ARG A 93 5.23 -6.52 24.57
C ARG A 93 4.34 -7.09 25.68
N ALA A 94 3.27 -6.36 26.00
CA ALA A 94 2.27 -6.84 26.95
C ALA A 94 1.43 -8.00 26.38
N ASP A 95 1.12 -7.93 25.08
CA ASP A 95 0.27 -8.88 24.35
C ASP A 95 1.03 -9.57 23.21
N LEU A 96 0.68 -10.84 22.95
CA LEU A 96 1.25 -11.63 21.86
C LEU A 96 0.85 -11.03 20.51
N SER A 97 1.84 -10.66 19.70
CA SER A 97 1.59 -10.03 18.41
C SER A 97 2.74 -10.29 17.44
N LEU A 98 2.42 -10.63 16.20
CA LEU A 98 3.40 -10.96 15.17
C LEU A 98 3.55 -9.79 14.18
N VAL A 99 4.76 -9.28 14.00
CA VAL A 99 5.03 -8.25 12.97
C VAL A 99 5.46 -8.95 11.69
N ALA A 100 4.59 -8.92 10.68
CA ALA A 100 4.82 -9.57 9.40
C ALA A 100 5.67 -8.73 8.43
N GLY A 101 5.68 -7.40 8.61
CA GLY A 101 6.47 -6.48 7.77
C GLY A 101 5.88 -5.07 7.73
N GLU A 102 6.26 -4.29 6.72
CA GLU A 102 5.76 -2.94 6.50
C GLU A 102 4.51 -2.94 5.62
N ALA A 103 3.45 -2.29 6.08
CA ALA A 103 2.26 -2.05 5.26
C ALA A 103 2.46 -0.80 4.40
N HIS A 104 2.60 -1.03 3.09
CA HIS A 104 2.64 0.02 2.07
C HIS A 104 1.26 0.26 1.46
N HIS A 105 1.20 1.22 0.52
CA HIS A 105 -0.03 1.62 -0.13
C HIS A 105 -0.69 0.43 -0.88
N PRO A 106 -1.97 0.12 -0.64
CA PRO A 106 -2.60 -1.11 -1.15
C PRO A 106 -2.63 -1.25 -2.67
N ARG A 107 -2.57 -0.13 -3.40
CA ARG A 107 -2.78 -0.08 -4.87
C ARG A 107 -1.56 0.41 -5.65
N LYS A 108 -0.49 0.83 -4.97
CA LYS A 108 0.69 1.42 -5.61
C LYS A 108 1.95 0.97 -4.87
N GLN A 109 2.91 0.40 -5.60
CA GLN A 109 4.26 0.14 -5.11
C GLN A 109 5.04 1.46 -4.99
N ARG A 110 4.59 2.33 -4.09
CA ARG A 110 5.26 3.58 -3.75
C ARG A 110 5.52 3.60 -2.24
N PRO A 111 6.62 4.22 -1.79
CA PRO A 111 6.83 4.47 -0.38
C PRO A 111 5.60 5.17 0.21
N SER A 112 5.14 4.69 1.37
CA SER A 112 3.97 5.26 2.05
C SER A 112 4.38 6.55 2.75
N GLU A 113 3.52 7.58 2.72
CA GLU A 113 3.67 8.80 3.53
C GLU A 113 3.64 8.47 5.04
N THR A 114 2.89 7.43 5.41
CA THR A 114 2.77 6.92 6.78
C THR A 114 3.01 5.40 6.78
N PRO A 115 4.27 4.95 6.74
CA PRO A 115 4.55 3.53 6.77
C PRO A 115 4.23 2.98 8.18
N ARG A 116 3.50 1.87 8.24
CA ARG A 116 3.05 1.25 9.50
C ARG A 116 3.44 -0.21 9.52
N TRP A 117 3.72 -0.76 10.69
CA TRP A 117 3.93 -2.20 10.84
C TRP A 117 2.62 -2.95 10.57
N LEU A 118 2.68 -3.99 9.74
CA LEU A 118 1.62 -4.98 9.61
C LEU A 118 1.74 -5.93 10.80
N VAL A 119 0.87 -5.72 11.79
CA VAL A 119 0.85 -6.51 13.02
C VAL A 119 -0.37 -7.42 13.00
N ILE A 120 -0.14 -8.71 13.18
CA ILE A 120 -1.19 -9.70 13.40
C ILE A 120 -1.39 -9.81 14.92
N PRO A 121 -2.59 -9.50 15.44
CA PRO A 121 -2.88 -9.60 16.87
C PRO A 121 -3.00 -11.05 17.31
N GLU A 122 -2.92 -11.30 18.62
CA GLU A 122 -3.07 -12.62 19.25
C GLU A 122 -4.26 -13.42 18.71
N ARG A 123 -5.45 -12.80 18.64
CA ARG A 123 -6.66 -13.46 18.12
C ARG A 123 -6.52 -13.95 16.68
N GLY A 124 -5.73 -13.26 15.86
CA GLY A 124 -5.43 -13.66 14.48
C GLY A 124 -4.32 -14.71 14.38
N LEU A 125 -3.54 -14.93 15.45
CA LEU A 125 -2.59 -16.04 15.50
C LEU A 125 -3.30 -17.38 15.75
N PHE A 126 -4.43 -17.37 16.49
CA PHE A 126 -5.19 -18.58 16.79
C PHE A 126 -6.04 -19.12 15.64
N THR A 127 -6.26 -18.34 14.58
CA THR A 127 -7.05 -18.77 13.41
C THR A 127 -6.26 -19.61 12.41
N GLY A 128 -4.94 -19.77 12.63
CA GLY A 128 -4.02 -20.37 11.66
C GLY A 128 -3.62 -19.36 10.58
N ILE A 129 -2.34 -19.37 10.19
CA ILE A 129 -1.77 -18.50 9.16
C ILE A 129 -1.21 -19.38 8.04
N ALA A 130 -1.69 -19.15 6.82
CA ALA A 130 -1.16 -19.80 5.62
C ALA A 130 -0.24 -18.83 4.85
N MET A 131 0.97 -19.28 4.51
CA MET A 131 1.90 -18.54 3.66
C MET A 131 2.01 -19.22 2.30
N VAL A 132 1.59 -18.54 1.23
CA VAL A 132 1.55 -19.10 -0.13
C VAL A 132 2.47 -18.29 -1.06
N GLY A 133 3.13 -18.95 -2.01
CA GLY A 133 3.99 -18.31 -2.99
C GLY A 133 4.78 -19.33 -3.81
N ALA A 134 5.53 -18.87 -4.82
CA ALA A 134 6.35 -19.73 -5.69
C ALA A 134 7.51 -20.43 -4.96
N VAL A 135 8.02 -21.55 -5.49
CA VAL A 135 9.23 -22.21 -4.97
C VAL A 135 10.41 -21.22 -5.07
N GLY A 136 11.23 -21.13 -4.02
CA GLY A 136 12.33 -20.16 -3.95
C GLY A 136 11.94 -18.74 -3.51
N SER A 137 10.66 -18.44 -3.27
CA SER A 137 10.21 -17.11 -2.84
C SER A 137 10.57 -16.73 -1.39
N GLY A 138 11.40 -17.52 -0.71
CA GLY A 138 11.85 -17.24 0.66
C GLY A 138 10.81 -17.40 1.77
N LYS A 139 9.67 -18.08 1.56
CA LYS A 139 8.64 -18.30 2.60
C LYS A 139 9.22 -18.84 3.91
N THR A 140 10.10 -19.84 3.81
CA THR A 140 10.74 -20.45 4.97
C THR A 140 11.78 -19.52 5.59
N ALA A 141 12.72 -19.04 4.76
CA ALA A 141 13.85 -18.22 5.20
C ALA A 141 13.44 -16.85 5.77
N ASN A 142 12.53 -16.15 5.09
CA ASN A 142 12.23 -14.74 5.35
C ASN A 142 10.89 -14.52 6.08
N CYS A 143 10.03 -15.54 6.18
CA CYS A 143 8.78 -15.43 6.94
C CYS A 143 8.74 -16.43 8.10
N MET A 144 8.89 -17.73 7.83
CA MET A 144 8.69 -18.75 8.86
C MET A 144 9.67 -18.65 10.03
N TYR A 145 10.98 -18.61 9.77
CA TYR A 145 11.99 -18.48 10.83
C TYR A 145 11.84 -17.19 11.67
N PRO A 146 11.82 -15.98 11.07
CA PRO A 146 11.70 -14.76 11.87
C PRO A 146 10.36 -14.66 12.61
N PHE A 147 9.29 -15.25 12.09
CA PHE A 147 8.00 -15.27 12.79
C PHE A 147 8.02 -16.22 13.98
N ALA A 148 8.63 -17.39 13.83
CA ALA A 148 8.84 -18.32 14.93
C ALA A 148 9.71 -17.68 16.02
N GLU A 149 10.80 -17.01 15.67
CA GLU A 149 11.63 -16.29 16.64
C GLU A 149 10.87 -15.21 17.39
N GLN A 150 10.01 -14.44 16.72
CA GLN A 150 9.19 -13.42 17.38
C GLN A 150 8.22 -14.03 18.40
N ILE A 151 7.60 -15.17 18.07
CA ILE A 151 6.66 -15.85 18.96
C ILE A 151 7.42 -16.50 20.13
N LEU A 152 8.55 -17.16 19.87
CA LEU A 152 9.36 -17.81 20.89
C LEU A 152 10.05 -16.81 21.83
N ALA A 153 10.40 -15.62 21.34
CA ALA A 153 11.01 -14.57 22.15
C ALA A 153 10.00 -13.77 22.99
N TYR A 154 8.69 -14.03 22.84
CA TYR A 154 7.67 -13.41 23.66
C TYR A 154 7.78 -13.91 25.10
N ARG A 155 8.06 -13.00 26.04
CA ARG A 155 8.20 -13.29 27.48
C ARG A 155 9.18 -14.44 27.82
N ASP A 156 10.23 -14.65 27.02
CA ASP A 156 11.28 -15.63 27.33
C ASP A 156 12.00 -15.33 28.67
N GLU A 157 11.93 -14.09 29.16
CA GLU A 157 12.50 -13.71 30.47
C GLU A 157 11.73 -14.32 31.65
N ASP A 158 10.41 -14.52 31.53
CA ASP A 158 9.59 -15.16 32.57
C ASP A 158 9.95 -16.65 32.74
N TYR A 159 10.36 -17.32 31.66
CA TYR A 159 10.75 -18.74 31.65
C TYR A 159 12.25 -18.96 31.91
N ARG A 160 13.12 -18.01 31.57
CA ARG A 160 14.57 -18.11 31.83
C ARG A 160 14.94 -17.89 33.30
N GLY A 161 14.08 -17.26 34.09
CA GLY A 161 14.40 -16.81 35.45
C GLY A 161 14.29 -17.88 36.56
N ALA A 162 13.73 -19.06 36.30
CA ALA A 162 13.48 -20.05 37.36
C ALA A 162 14.10 -21.44 37.13
N ASP A 163 14.35 -21.85 35.88
CA ASP A 163 14.45 -23.30 35.58
C ASP A 163 15.81 -23.75 35.02
N LYS A 164 16.64 -22.82 34.49
CA LYS A 164 17.86 -23.17 33.74
C LYS A 164 19.16 -23.11 34.54
N GLU A 165 19.12 -22.65 35.79
CA GLU A 165 20.30 -22.65 36.67
C GLU A 165 20.54 -24.00 37.35
N ASP A 166 19.62 -24.96 37.22
CA ASP A 166 19.78 -26.31 37.76
C ASP A 166 20.37 -27.26 36.70
N PRO A 167 21.64 -27.72 36.82
CA PRO A 167 22.26 -28.68 35.91
C PRO A 167 21.47 -30.00 35.81
N ILE A 168 20.63 -30.29 36.80
CA ILE A 168 19.83 -31.52 36.86
C ILE A 168 18.64 -31.48 35.88
N TYR A 169 18.17 -30.29 35.46
CA TYR A 169 17.01 -30.15 34.58
C TYR A 169 17.19 -30.85 33.22
N TYR A 170 18.32 -30.59 32.56
CA TYR A 170 18.64 -31.21 31.27
C TYR A 170 18.90 -32.71 31.40
N ALA A 171 19.49 -33.15 32.51
CA ALA A 171 19.73 -34.57 32.77
C ALA A 171 18.40 -35.34 32.92
N ARG A 172 17.46 -34.81 33.71
CA ARG A 172 16.15 -35.45 33.97
C ARG A 172 15.31 -35.55 32.70
N HIS A 173 15.30 -34.50 31.87
CA HIS A 173 14.55 -34.50 30.61
C HIS A 173 15.13 -35.51 29.61
N THR A 174 16.46 -35.63 29.53
CA THR A 174 17.11 -36.62 28.66
C THR A 174 16.84 -38.05 29.11
N VAL A 175 16.88 -38.31 30.42
CA VAL A 175 16.58 -39.62 30.99
C VAL A 175 15.13 -40.01 30.76
N MET A 176 14.18 -39.10 31.00
CA MET A 176 12.75 -39.35 30.75
C MET A 176 12.47 -39.68 29.28
N LYS A 177 13.14 -38.98 28.35
CA LYS A 177 13.01 -39.25 26.91
C LYS A 177 13.58 -40.63 26.53
N ALA A 178 14.75 -40.98 27.07
CA ALA A 178 15.37 -42.29 26.83
C ALA A 178 14.52 -43.44 27.40
N GLN A 179 13.94 -43.28 28.59
CA GLN A 179 13.05 -44.28 29.19
C GLN A 179 11.75 -44.47 28.39
N ALA A 180 11.18 -43.37 27.88
CA ALA A 180 9.99 -43.43 27.03
C ALA A 180 10.26 -44.15 25.70
N GLU A 181 11.46 -44.00 25.13
CA GLU A 181 11.87 -44.72 23.92
C GLU A 181 12.10 -46.21 24.21
N GLN A 182 12.73 -46.56 25.35
CA GLN A 182 12.89 -47.96 25.75
C GLN A 182 11.55 -48.67 26.00
N GLN A 183 10.58 -48.00 26.63
CA GLN A 183 9.24 -48.57 26.84
C GLN A 183 8.50 -48.80 25.53
N ARG A 184 8.65 -47.91 24.54
CA ARG A 184 8.09 -48.12 23.19
C ARG A 184 8.72 -49.31 22.48
N GLN A 185 10.02 -49.54 22.68
CA GLN A 185 10.71 -50.70 22.11
C GLN A 185 10.28 -52.00 22.78
N SER A 186 10.22 -52.04 24.11
CA SER A 186 9.80 -53.24 24.86
C SER A 186 8.36 -53.64 24.59
N SER A 187 7.44 -52.68 24.47
CA SER A 187 6.04 -52.96 24.13
C SER A 187 5.85 -53.41 22.68
N GLY A 188 6.72 -52.97 21.76
CA GLY A 188 6.72 -53.45 20.37
C GLY A 188 7.27 -54.87 20.22
N GLU A 189 8.26 -55.24 21.04
CA GLU A 189 8.87 -56.58 21.03
C GLU A 189 7.93 -57.65 21.60
N GLN A 190 7.25 -57.36 22.72
CA GLN A 190 6.26 -58.28 23.31
C GLN A 190 5.08 -58.57 22.37
N ALA A 191 4.59 -57.55 21.64
CA ALA A 191 3.51 -57.73 20.66
C ALA A 191 3.91 -58.62 19.47
N GLY A 192 5.20 -58.64 19.10
CA GLY A 192 5.73 -59.51 18.04
C GLY A 192 5.99 -60.95 18.50
N GLU A 193 6.35 -61.14 19.78
CA GLU A 193 6.65 -62.45 20.34
C GLU A 193 5.36 -63.24 20.63
N ASP A 194 4.31 -62.60 21.16
CA ASP A 194 3.00 -63.22 21.38
C ASP A 194 2.34 -63.73 20.08
N GLN A 195 2.52 -63.00 18.97
CA GLN A 195 2.03 -63.46 17.66
C GLN A 195 2.81 -64.68 17.13
N ARG A 196 4.10 -64.81 17.48
CA ARG A 196 4.96 -65.93 17.08
C ARG A 196 4.69 -67.20 17.88
N THR A 197 4.37 -67.08 19.17
CA THR A 197 3.96 -68.21 20.01
C THR A 197 2.57 -68.71 19.64
N THR A 198 1.61 -67.81 19.42
CA THR A 198 0.25 -68.19 18.99
C THR A 198 0.25 -68.89 17.62
N ALA A 199 1.09 -68.43 16.68
CA ALA A 199 1.22 -69.07 15.37
C ALA A 199 1.90 -70.45 15.40
N LYS A 200 2.79 -70.70 16.38
CA LYS A 200 3.42 -72.01 16.57
C LYS A 200 2.49 -73.03 17.24
N GLU A 201 1.61 -72.58 18.14
CA GLU A 201 0.65 -73.43 18.83
C GLU A 201 -0.44 -73.96 17.87
N ILE A 202 -0.90 -73.13 16.93
CA ILE A 202 -1.87 -73.51 15.88
C ILE A 202 -1.28 -74.52 14.87
N ALA A 203 0.04 -74.54 14.68
CA ALA A 203 0.72 -75.42 13.73
C ALA A 203 1.06 -76.82 14.29
N LEU A 204 0.84 -77.07 15.58
CA LEU A 204 1.16 -78.35 16.24
C LEU A 204 -0.06 -79.27 16.42
N ASP A 205 -1.26 -78.81 16.08
CA ASP A 205 -2.55 -79.49 16.28
C ASP A 205 -3.16 -80.08 14.98
N HIS A 206 -2.34 -80.26 13.94
CA HIS A 206 -2.67 -80.94 12.67
C HIS A 206 -1.68 -82.07 12.37
#